data_AF-A0A067EIL3-F1
#
_entry.id   AF-A0A067EIL3-F1
#
_cell.length_a   1.000
_cell.length_b   1.000
_cell.length_c   1.000
_cell.angle_alpha   90.00
_cell.angle_beta   90.00
_cell.angle_gamma   90.00
#
_symmetry.space_group_name_H-M   'P 1'
#
loop_
_entity.id
_entity.type
_entity.pdbx_description
1 polymer ?
#
loop_
_entity_poly.entity_id
_entity_poly.type
_entity_poly.pdbx_seq_one_letter_code
_entity_poly.pdbx_strand_id
1 'polypeptide(L)'
;MGRRPARCYRQIKNKPYPKSRFCRGVPDPKIRIYDVGMKKKGVDEFPFCVHLVSWEKENVSSEALEAARIACNKYMAKFAGKDAFHLRVRVHPFHVLRINKMLSCAGADRLQTGMRGAFGKPQAIVFMLKRLFVVQSSSFLVAKKSLSAESGVSPSLAAVII
;
A
#
# COMPACT_ATOMS: atom_id res chain seq x y z
N MET A 1 -3.11 13.04 -17.93
CA MET A 1 -2.33 13.54 -16.77
C MET A 1 -1.79 12.35 -16.00
N GLY A 2 -0.46 12.24 -15.90
CA GLY A 2 0.21 11.14 -15.19
C GLY A 2 -0.02 11.15 -13.68
N ARG A 3 0.42 10.09 -13.00
CA ARG A 3 0.30 9.98 -11.53
C ARG A 3 1.19 11.04 -10.87
N ARG A 4 0.64 11.77 -9.89
CA ARG A 4 1.43 12.69 -9.07
C ARG A 4 2.43 11.93 -8.20
N PRO A 5 3.60 12.51 -7.88
CA PRO A 5 4.58 11.87 -7.01
C PRO A 5 4.01 11.65 -5.61
N ALA A 6 4.43 10.56 -4.95
CA ALA A 6 3.91 10.13 -3.64
C ALA A 6 4.13 11.17 -2.52
N ARG A 7 5.17 12.02 -2.66
CA ARG A 7 5.45 13.13 -1.73
C ARG A 7 4.26 14.06 -1.51
N CYS A 8 3.38 14.22 -2.50
CA CYS A 8 2.21 15.09 -2.41
C CYS A 8 1.17 14.58 -1.39
N TYR A 9 1.13 13.27 -1.14
CA TYR A 9 0.11 12.64 -0.31
C TYR A 9 0.66 11.99 0.96
N ARG A 10 1.98 11.97 1.15
CA ARG A 10 2.65 11.30 2.28
C ARG A 10 2.09 11.71 3.64
N GLN A 11 1.89 13.02 3.85
CA GLN A 11 1.40 13.55 5.12
C GLN A 11 -0.12 13.38 5.27
N ILE A 12 -0.54 12.92 6.45
CA ILE A 12 -1.95 12.81 6.81
C ILE A 12 -2.50 14.19 7.19
N LYS A 13 -3.03 14.92 6.21
CA LYS A 13 -3.62 16.25 6.42
C LYS A 13 -5.14 16.23 6.58
N ASN A 14 -5.80 15.25 5.95
CA ASN A 14 -7.25 15.23 5.81
C ASN A 14 -7.89 14.19 6.72
N LYS A 15 -9.17 14.40 7.04
CA LYS A 15 -10.00 13.38 7.70
C LYS A 15 -10.13 12.14 6.80
N PRO A 16 -10.25 10.92 7.38
CA PRO A 16 -10.46 9.70 6.61
C PRO A 16 -11.66 9.82 5.66
N TYR A 17 -11.48 9.48 4.38
CA TYR A 17 -12.55 9.59 3.38
C TYR A 17 -12.71 8.27 2.61
N PRO A 18 -13.58 7.36 3.06
CA PRO A 18 -13.78 6.07 2.43
C PRO A 18 -14.73 6.11 1.23
N LYS A 19 -14.60 5.10 0.36
CA LYS A 19 -15.61 4.80 -0.67
C LYS A 19 -16.95 4.54 0.04
N SER A 20 -17.97 5.31 -0.35
CA SER A 20 -19.29 5.31 0.31
C SER A 20 -20.36 5.79 -0.67
N ARG A 21 -21.63 5.80 -0.26
CA ARG A 21 -22.74 6.36 -1.07
C ARG A 21 -22.52 7.81 -1.52
N PHE A 22 -21.73 8.56 -0.74
CA PHE A 22 -21.38 9.96 -0.98
C PHE A 22 -20.10 10.11 -1.82
N CYS A 23 -19.20 9.11 -1.81
CA CYS A 23 -17.98 9.09 -2.61
C CYS A 23 -18.08 8.04 -3.72
N ARG A 24 -18.59 8.46 -4.87
CA ARG A 24 -18.77 7.63 -6.07
C ARG A 24 -17.62 7.81 -7.06
N GLY A 25 -17.44 6.85 -7.97
CA GLY A 25 -16.40 6.91 -9.00
C GLY A 25 -14.97 6.70 -8.47
N VAL A 26 -14.84 6.05 -7.32
CA VAL A 26 -13.53 5.71 -6.74
C VAL A 26 -12.93 4.54 -7.54
N PRO A 27 -11.70 4.68 -8.07
CA PRO A 27 -11.03 3.58 -8.76
C PRO A 27 -10.67 2.47 -7.79
N ASP A 28 -10.71 1.23 -8.25
CA ASP A 28 -10.37 0.08 -7.41
C ASP A 28 -8.86 0.05 -7.07
N PRO A 29 -8.49 -0.43 -5.87
CA PRO A 29 -7.11 -0.45 -5.44
C PRO A 29 -6.30 -1.45 -6.27
N LYS A 30 -5.03 -1.14 -6.53
CA LYS A 30 -4.17 -2.02 -7.33
C LYS A 30 -3.87 -3.35 -6.63
N ILE A 31 -3.75 -3.34 -5.31
CA ILE A 31 -3.62 -4.55 -4.50
C ILE A 31 -4.94 -5.33 -4.48
N ARG A 32 -4.91 -6.54 -5.03
CA ARG A 32 -6.06 -7.46 -5.04
C ARG A 32 -5.84 -8.71 -4.20
N ILE A 33 -4.58 -9.07 -3.96
CA ILE A 33 -4.20 -10.29 -3.26
C ILE A 33 -3.50 -9.89 -1.96
N TYR A 34 -4.10 -10.24 -0.83
CA TYR A 34 -3.55 -9.93 0.50
C TYR A 34 -2.75 -11.10 1.07
N ASP A 35 -3.12 -12.33 0.76
CA ASP A 35 -2.41 -13.53 1.20
C ASP A 35 -1.70 -14.21 0.04
N VAL A 36 -0.48 -14.67 0.27
CA VAL A 36 0.40 -15.33 -0.71
C VAL A 36 1.13 -16.49 -0.04
N GLY A 37 1.57 -17.47 -0.83
CA GLY A 37 2.22 -18.68 -0.33
C GLY A 37 1.21 -19.73 0.13
N MET A 38 1.63 -20.58 1.05
CA MET A 38 0.84 -21.70 1.57
C MET A 38 -0.19 -21.22 2.62
N LYS A 39 -1.41 -20.93 2.17
CA LYS A 39 -2.50 -20.43 3.04
C LYS A 39 -3.23 -21.51 3.82
N LYS A 40 -3.11 -22.78 3.38
CA LYS A 40 -3.87 -23.93 3.91
C LYS A 40 -3.09 -24.74 4.95
N LYS A 41 -1.82 -24.41 5.16
CA LYS A 41 -0.96 -25.14 6.11
C LYS A 41 -1.34 -24.82 7.55
N GLY A 42 -1.15 -25.80 8.42
CA GLY A 42 -1.46 -25.69 9.84
C GLY A 42 -0.54 -24.70 10.57
N VAL A 43 -0.96 -24.28 11.76
CA VAL A 43 -0.20 -23.33 12.60
C VAL A 43 1.15 -23.91 13.00
N ASP A 44 1.24 -25.24 13.15
CA ASP A 44 2.45 -25.95 13.59
C ASP A 44 3.58 -25.95 12.53
N GLU A 45 3.25 -25.76 11.25
CA GLU A 45 4.22 -25.77 10.16
C GLU A 45 5.02 -24.47 10.04
N PHE A 46 4.51 -23.36 10.59
CA PHE A 46 5.14 -22.04 10.54
C PHE A 46 5.35 -21.45 11.94
N PRO A 47 6.38 -21.91 12.67
CA PRO A 47 6.61 -21.48 14.05
C PRO A 47 7.08 -20.02 14.17
N PHE A 48 7.69 -19.45 13.13
CA PHE A 48 8.20 -18.08 13.17
C PHE A 48 7.27 -17.10 12.44
N CYS A 49 6.93 -16.02 13.14
CA CYS A 49 6.29 -14.84 12.58
C CYS A 49 7.30 -13.70 12.52
N VAL A 50 7.25 -12.90 11.46
CA VAL A 50 8.02 -11.66 11.32
C VAL A 50 7.08 -10.59 10.81
N HIS A 51 7.19 -9.37 11.33
CA HIS A 51 6.31 -8.25 11.05
C HIS A 51 7.12 -7.04 10.57
N LEU A 52 6.65 -6.39 9.49
CA LEU A 52 7.16 -5.08 9.10
C LEU A 52 6.27 -3.99 9.70
N VAL A 53 6.87 -3.15 10.54
CA VAL A 53 6.20 -2.06 11.25
C VAL A 53 6.84 -0.73 10.84
N SER A 54 6.02 0.21 10.40
CA SER A 54 6.45 1.59 10.16
C SER A 54 6.38 2.39 11.46
N TRP A 55 7.41 3.19 11.72
CA TRP A 55 7.44 4.12 12.85
C TRP A 55 6.76 5.45 12.53
N GLU A 56 6.57 5.74 11.25
CA GLU A 56 6.02 7.00 10.79
C GLU A 56 4.50 6.94 10.59
N LYS A 57 3.85 8.09 10.81
CA LYS A 57 2.43 8.27 10.50
C LYS A 57 2.32 8.87 9.09
N GLU A 58 2.26 8.01 8.09
CA GLU A 58 2.16 8.42 6.69
C GLU A 58 1.03 7.71 5.94
N ASN A 59 0.72 8.24 4.76
CA ASN A 59 -0.15 7.61 3.78
C ASN A 59 0.69 6.81 2.80
N VAL A 60 0.35 5.54 2.64
CA VAL A 60 1.00 4.65 1.69
C VAL A 60 0.01 4.25 0.60
N SER A 61 0.45 4.36 -0.65
CA SER A 61 -0.38 4.08 -1.83
C SER A 61 -0.62 2.59 -2.05
N SER A 62 -1.80 2.24 -2.59
CA SER A 62 -2.14 0.86 -2.96
C SER A 62 -1.12 0.20 -3.89
N GLU A 63 -0.48 1.00 -4.73
CA GLU A 63 0.52 0.54 -5.69
C GLU A 63 1.87 0.29 -5.03
N ALA A 64 2.21 1.06 -4.01
CA ALA A 64 3.41 0.80 -3.19
C ALA A 64 3.25 -0.51 -2.42
N LEU A 65 2.06 -0.75 -1.85
CA LEU A 65 1.74 -2.04 -1.21
C LEU A 65 1.86 -3.22 -2.18
N GLU A 66 1.33 -3.09 -3.40
CA GLU A 66 1.42 -4.17 -4.39
C GLU A 66 2.87 -4.40 -4.84
N ALA A 67 3.64 -3.34 -5.04
CA ALA A 67 5.07 -3.45 -5.37
C ALA A 67 5.86 -4.15 -4.25
N ALA A 68 5.60 -3.75 -3.00
CA ALA A 68 6.21 -4.34 -1.81
C ALA A 68 5.86 -5.83 -1.68
N ARG A 69 4.59 -6.19 -1.85
CA ARG A 69 4.13 -7.59 -1.86
C ARG A 69 4.84 -8.42 -2.93
N ILE A 70 4.96 -7.90 -4.16
CA ILE A 70 5.64 -8.60 -5.26
C ILE A 70 7.13 -8.80 -4.95
N ALA A 71 7.80 -7.77 -4.41
CA ALA A 71 9.21 -7.84 -4.04
C ALA A 71 9.46 -8.91 -2.96
N CYS A 72 8.66 -8.89 -1.88
CA CYS A 72 8.74 -9.88 -0.80
C CYS A 72 8.46 -11.29 -1.32
N ASN A 73 7.40 -11.48 -2.12
CA ASN A 73 7.08 -12.80 -2.67
C ASN A 73 8.19 -13.33 -3.61
N LYS A 74 8.79 -12.46 -4.44
CA LYS A 74 9.88 -12.86 -5.33
C LYS A 74 11.13 -13.28 -4.54
N TYR A 75 11.44 -12.58 -3.45
CA TYR A 75 12.57 -12.95 -2.58
C TYR A 75 12.30 -14.28 -1.88
N MET A 76 11.14 -14.42 -1.22
CA MET A 76 10.78 -15.64 -0.49
C MET A 76 10.69 -16.86 -1.39
N ALA A 77 10.13 -16.71 -2.60
CA ALA A 77 10.05 -17.81 -3.57
C ALA A 77 11.43 -18.26 -4.08
N LYS A 78 12.42 -17.36 -4.15
CA LYS A 78 13.79 -17.67 -4.60
C LYS A 78 14.62 -18.36 -3.51
N PHE A 79 14.48 -17.93 -2.25
CA PHE A 79 15.37 -18.36 -1.17
C PHE A 79 14.76 -19.41 -0.22
N ALA A 80 13.46 -19.36 0.05
CA ALA A 80 12.78 -20.31 0.94
C ALA A 80 12.00 -21.39 0.16
N GLY A 81 11.62 -21.11 -1.09
CA GLY A 81 10.71 -21.97 -1.86
C GLY A 81 9.24 -21.63 -1.60
N LYS A 82 8.37 -21.91 -2.58
CA LYS A 82 6.95 -21.49 -2.57
C LYS A 82 6.13 -22.11 -1.43
N ASP A 83 6.59 -23.22 -0.87
CA ASP A 83 5.85 -24.04 0.10
C ASP A 83 6.25 -23.79 1.55
N ALA A 84 7.25 -22.94 1.77
CA ALA A 84 7.88 -22.71 3.07
C ALA A 84 7.47 -21.38 3.75
N PHE A 85 6.52 -20.64 3.17
CA PHE A 85 6.05 -19.39 3.76
C PHE A 85 4.57 -19.10 3.53
N HIS A 86 4.01 -18.32 4.45
CA HIS A 86 2.73 -17.65 4.35
C HIS A 86 2.96 -16.13 4.51
N LEU A 87 2.70 -15.38 3.46
CA LEU A 87 2.83 -13.92 3.47
C LEU A 87 1.45 -13.29 3.47
N ARG A 88 1.22 -12.36 4.41
CA ARG A 88 -0.05 -11.65 4.58
C ARG A 88 0.16 -10.15 4.68
N VAL A 89 -0.53 -9.41 3.83
CA VAL A 89 -0.67 -7.96 3.92
C VAL A 89 -1.81 -7.68 4.89
N ARG A 90 -1.51 -7.09 6.05
CA ARG A 90 -2.51 -6.80 7.09
C ARG A 90 -3.41 -5.61 6.76
N VAL A 91 -2.96 -4.77 5.85
CA VAL A 91 -3.51 -3.45 5.64
C VAL A 91 -4.38 -3.40 4.41
N HIS A 92 -5.55 -2.79 4.54
CA HIS A 92 -6.46 -2.52 3.44
C HIS A 92 -6.52 -1.01 3.13
N PRO A 93 -6.38 -0.62 1.86
CA PRO A 93 -6.51 0.77 1.45
C PRO A 93 -7.99 1.17 1.44
N PHE A 94 -8.35 2.09 2.34
CA PHE A 94 -9.72 2.64 2.42
C PHE A 94 -9.79 4.14 2.14
N HIS A 95 -8.71 4.89 2.34
CA HIS A 95 -8.72 6.34 2.22
C HIS A 95 -8.61 6.76 0.76
N VAL A 96 -9.55 7.57 0.28
CA VAL A 96 -9.59 8.04 -1.10
C VAL A 96 -8.89 9.40 -1.22
N LEU A 97 -7.86 9.46 -2.06
CA LEU A 97 -7.21 10.69 -2.46
C LEU A 97 -7.98 11.39 -3.56
N ARG A 98 -8.00 12.72 -3.49
CA ARG A 98 -8.65 13.60 -4.48
C ARG A 98 -7.65 14.50 -5.16
N ILE A 99 -7.87 14.74 -6.45
CA ILE A 99 -7.08 15.66 -7.26
C ILE A 99 -8.00 16.69 -7.92
N ASN A 100 -7.70 17.97 -7.69
CA ASN A 100 -8.19 19.03 -8.56
C ASN A 100 -7.32 19.03 -9.84
N LYS A 101 -7.92 18.64 -10.96
CA LYS A 101 -7.23 18.52 -12.26
C LYS A 101 -7.35 19.85 -13.00
N MET A 102 -6.21 20.50 -13.22
CA MET A 102 -6.11 21.67 -14.08
C MET A 102 -5.96 21.21 -15.52
N LEU A 103 -6.74 21.81 -16.43
CA LEU A 103 -6.55 21.62 -17.86
C LEU A 103 -5.53 22.65 -18.38
N SER A 104 -5.05 22.47 -19.61
CA SER A 104 -4.13 23.43 -20.24
C SER A 104 -4.90 24.50 -21.04
N CYS A 105 -6.12 24.19 -21.49
CA CYS A 105 -6.95 25.12 -22.26
C CYS A 105 -7.92 25.84 -21.31
N ALA A 106 -7.53 27.03 -20.85
CA ALA A 106 -8.39 27.95 -20.11
C ALA A 106 -8.91 29.01 -21.08
N GLY A 107 -10.22 29.14 -21.27
CA GLY A 107 -10.76 30.23 -22.12
C GLY A 107 -12.19 30.05 -22.62
N ALA A 108 -12.66 28.81 -22.78
CA ALA A 108 -14.05 28.53 -23.16
C ALA A 108 -14.91 28.16 -21.94
N ASP A 109 -16.17 28.57 -21.97
CA ASP A 109 -17.13 28.48 -20.88
C ASP A 109 -17.13 27.08 -20.24
N ARG A 110 -16.87 27.04 -18.92
CA ARG A 110 -16.87 25.88 -18.00
C ARG A 110 -15.76 24.83 -18.09
N LEU A 111 -14.80 24.91 -19.01
CA LEU A 111 -13.77 23.85 -19.12
C LEU A 111 -12.73 23.89 -17.98
N GLN A 112 -12.34 25.09 -17.55
CA GLN A 112 -11.34 25.27 -16.50
C GLN A 112 -11.69 26.46 -15.61
N THR A 113 -11.96 26.19 -14.33
CA THR A 113 -12.41 27.20 -13.35
C THR A 113 -11.31 27.62 -12.36
N GLY A 114 -10.06 27.17 -12.59
CA GLY A 114 -8.96 27.39 -11.66
C GLY A 114 -9.25 26.79 -10.29
N MET A 115 -9.31 27.64 -9.26
CA MET A 115 -9.61 27.24 -7.87
C MET A 115 -11.09 27.33 -7.50
N ARG A 116 -11.95 27.88 -8.37
CA ARG A 116 -13.40 27.90 -8.13
C ARG A 116 -13.93 26.46 -8.21
N GLY A 117 -14.47 25.97 -7.09
CA GLY A 117 -14.91 24.57 -6.98
C GLY A 117 -13.76 23.57 -6.81
N ALA A 118 -12.73 23.90 -6.02
CA ALA A 118 -11.50 23.10 -5.84
C ALA A 118 -11.67 21.68 -5.24
N PHE A 119 -12.90 21.21 -5.06
CA PHE A 119 -13.15 19.85 -4.58
C PHE A 119 -12.80 18.84 -5.66
N GLY A 120 -11.65 18.18 -5.47
CA GLY A 120 -11.08 17.27 -6.46
C GLY A 120 -11.90 16.00 -6.70
N LYS A 121 -11.68 15.40 -7.86
CA LYS A 121 -12.21 14.06 -8.21
C LYS A 121 -11.36 12.97 -7.54
N PRO A 122 -11.94 11.81 -7.19
CA PRO A 122 -11.18 10.69 -6.64
C PRO A 122 -10.15 10.19 -7.65
N GLN A 123 -8.91 9.97 -7.20
CA GLN A 123 -7.81 9.52 -8.07
C GLN A 123 -7.23 8.17 -7.66
N ALA A 124 -7.03 7.94 -6.36
CA ALA A 124 -6.35 6.74 -5.87
C ALA A 124 -6.83 6.42 -4.46
N ILE A 125 -6.60 5.18 -4.03
CA ILE A 125 -6.85 4.76 -2.66
C ILE A 125 -5.50 4.54 -1.98
N VAL A 126 -5.39 5.05 -0.77
CA VAL A 126 -4.26 4.87 0.14
C VAL A 126 -4.76 4.26 1.42
N PHE A 127 -3.85 3.69 2.20
CA PHE A 127 -4.14 3.39 3.59
C PHE A 127 -3.44 4.39 4.49
N MET A 128 -3.99 4.53 5.69
CA MET A 128 -3.44 5.35 6.76
C MET A 128 -3.25 4.42 7.94
N LEU A 129 -2.02 4.02 8.32
CA LEU A 129 -1.69 3.34 9.61
C LEU A 129 -0.23 2.85 9.68
N LYS A 130 0.18 2.35 10.87
CA LYS A 130 1.57 2.07 11.28
C LYS A 130 2.09 0.64 11.04
N ARG A 131 1.26 -0.39 10.81
CA ARG A 131 1.71 -1.80 10.69
C ARG A 131 1.42 -2.34 9.30
N LEU A 132 2.43 -2.78 8.55
CA LEU A 132 2.30 -3.05 7.11
C LEU A 132 2.15 -4.54 6.77
N PHE A 133 3.15 -5.36 7.08
CA PHE A 133 3.24 -6.74 6.58
C PHE A 133 3.47 -7.77 7.69
N VAL A 134 3.02 -9.00 7.40
CA VAL A 134 3.33 -10.21 8.17
C VAL A 134 3.88 -11.26 7.23
N VAL A 135 4.98 -11.87 7.64
CA VAL A 135 5.52 -13.06 7.01
C VAL A 135 5.61 -14.14 8.09
N GLN A 136 4.91 -15.24 7.88
CA GLN A 136 5.09 -16.46 8.65
C GLN A 136 5.93 -17.43 7.82
N SER A 137 7.00 -17.96 8.39
CA SER A 137 7.92 -18.82 7.65
C SER A 137 8.61 -19.81 8.57
N SER A 138 9.02 -20.95 8.04
CA SER A 138 9.91 -21.88 8.73
C SER A 138 11.34 -21.33 8.87
N SER A 139 11.77 -20.45 7.95
CA SER A 139 13.14 -19.90 7.89
C SER A 139 13.21 -18.43 8.33
N PHE A 140 13.48 -18.20 9.62
CA PHE A 140 13.52 -16.87 10.26
C PHE A 140 14.45 -15.85 9.56
N LEU A 141 15.67 -16.27 9.18
CA LEU A 141 16.67 -15.37 8.58
C LEU A 141 16.25 -14.87 7.19
N VAL A 142 15.55 -15.72 6.42
CA VAL A 142 15.10 -15.39 5.06
C VAL A 142 13.93 -14.42 5.12
N ALA A 143 12.98 -14.62 6.06
CA ALA A 143 11.88 -13.69 6.28
C ALA A 143 12.34 -12.31 6.77
N LYS A 144 13.35 -12.25 7.65
CA LYS A 144 13.93 -10.97 8.08
C LYS A 144 14.58 -10.23 6.92
N LYS A 145 15.34 -10.93 6.07
CA LYS A 145 15.97 -10.33 4.88
C LYS A 145 14.96 -9.92 3.81
N SER A 146 13.87 -10.67 3.61
CA SER A 146 12.84 -10.28 2.63
C SER A 146 12.16 -8.97 3.01
N LEU A 147 11.83 -8.80 4.30
CA LEU A 147 11.21 -7.58 4.82
C LEU A 147 12.20 -6.40 4.85
N SER A 148 13.48 -6.67 5.05
CA SER A 148 14.54 -5.65 4.92
C SER A 148 14.79 -5.23 3.47
N ALA A 149 14.55 -6.10 2.48
CA ALA A 149 14.59 -5.71 1.07
C ALA A 149 13.38 -4.82 0.70
N GLU A 150 12.27 -4.99 1.42
CA GLU A 150 11.05 -4.19 1.25
C GLU A 150 11.18 -2.75 1.76
N SER A 151 11.96 -2.52 2.82
CA SER A 151 12.10 -1.18 3.41
C SER A 151 12.66 -0.14 2.44
N GLY A 152 13.31 -0.56 1.35
CA GLY A 152 13.74 0.34 0.27
C GLY A 152 12.60 0.79 -0.66
N VAL A 153 11.45 0.10 -0.65
CA VAL A 153 10.25 0.43 -1.45
C VAL A 153 9.32 1.38 -0.68
N SER A 154 9.30 1.29 0.64
CA SER A 154 8.58 2.23 1.51
C SER A 154 9.37 3.53 1.70
N PRO A 155 8.74 4.72 1.59
CA PRO A 155 9.42 6.00 1.75
C PRO A 155 9.80 6.34 3.20
N SER A 156 9.41 5.53 4.20
CA SER A 156 9.67 5.75 5.63
C SER A 156 10.57 4.70 6.28
N LEU A 157 11.15 5.05 7.44
CA LEU A 157 11.80 4.12 8.36
C LEU A 157 10.84 3.01 8.81
N ALA A 158 10.98 1.83 8.24
CA ALA A 158 10.31 0.62 8.67
C ALA A 158 11.28 -0.25 9.49
N ALA A 159 10.83 -0.76 10.64
CA ALA A 159 11.55 -1.75 11.41
C ALA A 159 10.91 -3.13 11.25
N VAL A 160 11.77 -4.14 11.25
CA VAL A 160 11.38 -5.54 11.24
C VAL A 160 11.29 -6.00 12.70
N ILE A 161 10.08 -6.35 13.14
CA ILE A 161 9.80 -6.94 14.46
C ILE A 161 9.66 -8.45 14.29
N ILE A 162 10.21 -9.20 15.23
CA ILE A 162 10.11 -10.67 15.32
C ILE A 162 8.88 -10.99 16.17
#